data_AF-A0A8H6VZT0-F1
#
_entry.id   AF-A0A8H6VZT0-F1
#
_cell.length_a   1.000
_cell.length_b   1.000
_cell.length_c   1.000
_cell.angle_alpha   90.00
_cell.angle_beta   90.00
_cell.angle_gamma   90.00
#
_symmetry.space_group_name_H-M   'P 1'
#
loop_
_entity.id
_entity.type
_entity.pdbx_description
1 polymer ?
#
loop_
_entity_poly.entity_id
_entity_poly.type
_entity_poly.pdbx_seq_one_letter_code
_entity_poly.pdbx_strand_id
1 'polypeptide(L)'
;MPSESLSNLTVLTRWTEKLTLRYMQRSPRPPLFVYGFAFRFTESPKVTMAKLQALQDNIPTEAFRDRKKYDPVSGICAYIVDEIGGDYDRRFFGRTNVDSNRDILFVLRFYASVMADTPARPQWVDDVAGITSEILVELGWEDVPKPMWYLEESTLAAESYTDYNWIPHRVK
;
A
#
# COMPACT_ATOMS: atom_id res chain seq x y z
N MET A 1 53.43 -8.61 16.16
CA MET A 1 52.94 -8.67 14.78
C MET A 1 51.42 -8.70 14.80
N PRO A 2 50.72 -7.58 14.53
CA PRO A 2 49.28 -7.55 14.33
C PRO A 2 49.01 -7.23 12.85
N SER A 3 48.96 -8.23 11.97
CA SER A 3 48.73 -8.00 10.53
C SER A 3 47.55 -8.76 9.94
N GLU A 4 46.77 -9.49 10.73
CA GLU A 4 45.62 -10.26 10.24
C GLU A 4 44.26 -9.63 10.57
N SER A 5 44.17 -8.68 11.51
CA SER A 5 42.89 -8.07 11.89
C SER A 5 42.48 -6.90 10.98
N LEU A 6 43.45 -6.13 10.49
CA LEU A 6 43.21 -4.97 9.62
C LEU A 6 42.82 -5.39 8.19
N SER A 7 43.35 -6.52 7.69
CA SER A 7 43.01 -7.05 6.36
C SER A 7 41.57 -7.56 6.31
N ASN A 8 41.09 -8.22 7.35
CA ASN A 8 39.72 -8.72 7.43
C ASN A 8 38.68 -7.58 7.55
N LEU A 9 38.98 -6.50 8.28
CA LEU A 9 38.11 -5.31 8.36
C LEU A 9 38.00 -4.56 7.04
N THR A 10 39.11 -4.46 6.28
CA THR A 10 39.14 -3.80 4.97
C THR A 10 38.43 -4.62 3.90
N VAL A 11 38.46 -5.95 4.01
CA VAL A 11 37.74 -6.86 3.10
C VAL A 11 36.24 -6.84 3.41
N LEU A 12 35.83 -6.89 4.68
CA LEU A 12 34.43 -6.81 5.08
C LEU A 12 33.76 -5.49 4.67
N THR A 13 34.44 -4.34 4.85
CA THR A 13 33.95 -3.03 4.37
C THR A 13 33.83 -2.97 2.85
N ARG A 14 34.79 -3.55 2.12
CA ARG A 14 34.75 -3.58 0.64
C ARG A 14 33.62 -4.45 0.08
N TRP A 15 33.23 -5.53 0.76
CA TRP A 15 32.07 -6.35 0.37
C TRP A 15 30.73 -5.74 0.79
N THR A 16 30.66 -5.08 1.96
CA THR A 16 29.46 -4.34 2.36
C THR A 16 29.24 -3.12 1.47
N GLU A 17 30.25 -2.33 1.16
CA GLU A 17 30.13 -1.22 0.19
C GLU A 17 29.74 -1.70 -1.21
N LYS A 18 30.31 -2.83 -1.69
CA LYS A 18 29.91 -3.41 -2.99
C LYS A 18 28.49 -3.97 -3.00
N LEU A 19 28.00 -4.51 -1.88
CA LEU A 19 26.61 -4.96 -1.75
C LEU A 19 25.68 -3.74 -1.68
N THR A 20 25.97 -2.75 -0.83
CA THR A 20 25.20 -1.50 -0.73
C THR A 20 25.16 -0.76 -2.06
N LEU A 21 26.28 -0.66 -2.80
CA LEU A 21 26.33 -0.03 -4.12
C LEU A 21 25.61 -0.84 -5.21
N ARG A 22 25.62 -2.18 -5.15
CA ARG A 22 24.89 -3.02 -6.13
C ARG A 22 23.38 -3.05 -5.88
N TYR A 23 22.94 -2.96 -4.63
CA TYR A 23 21.52 -2.84 -4.29
C TYR A 23 20.98 -1.41 -4.54
N MET A 24 21.81 -0.37 -4.37
CA MET A 24 21.47 1.01 -4.77
C MET A 24 21.50 1.24 -6.29
N GLN A 25 22.09 0.33 -7.09
CA GLN A 25 22.14 0.44 -8.55
C GLN A 25 20.95 -0.20 -9.29
N ARG A 26 19.92 -0.70 -8.59
CA ARG A 26 18.68 -1.15 -9.23
C ARG A 26 17.53 -0.21 -8.85
N SER A 27 17.14 0.58 -9.85
CA SER A 27 16.10 1.63 -9.85
C SER A 27 16.55 3.01 -9.33
N PRO A 28 16.44 4.10 -10.13
CA PRO A 28 16.73 5.47 -9.68
C PRO A 28 15.73 6.01 -8.64
N ARG A 29 14.78 5.19 -8.17
CA ARG A 29 13.82 5.51 -7.12
C ARG A 29 13.82 4.39 -6.07
N PRO A 30 13.95 4.74 -4.78
CA PRO A 30 13.88 3.76 -3.70
C PRO A 30 12.51 3.08 -3.68
N PRO A 31 12.39 1.87 -3.08
CA PRO A 31 11.15 1.14 -3.08
C PRO A 31 10.01 1.89 -2.40
N LEU A 32 8.85 1.99 -3.06
CA LEU A 32 7.69 2.66 -2.47
C LEU A 32 6.79 1.62 -1.82
N PHE A 33 6.63 1.73 -0.51
CA PHE A 33 5.66 0.94 0.24
C PHE A 33 4.37 1.74 0.37
N VAL A 34 3.24 1.08 0.16
CA VAL A 34 1.91 1.67 0.33
C VAL A 34 1.16 0.90 1.40
N TYR A 35 0.44 1.61 2.26
CA TYR A 35 -0.42 1.01 3.27
C TYR A 35 -1.88 1.18 2.84
N GLY A 36 -2.61 0.06 2.82
CA GLY A 36 -3.92 0.03 2.18
C GLY A 36 -4.68 -1.27 2.32
N PHE A 37 -5.83 -1.33 1.67
CA PHE A 37 -6.67 -2.53 1.52
C PHE A 37 -6.43 -3.18 0.16
N ALA A 38 -5.95 -4.42 0.11
CA ALA A 38 -5.90 -5.14 -1.16
C ALA A 38 -7.26 -5.75 -1.51
N PHE A 39 -7.83 -5.24 -2.60
CA PHE A 39 -9.00 -5.83 -3.23
C PHE A 39 -8.54 -6.93 -4.17
N ARG A 40 -8.88 -8.16 -3.82
CA ARG A 40 -8.54 -9.33 -4.63
C ARG A 40 -9.51 -9.50 -5.78
N PHE A 41 -9.04 -10.10 -6.88
CA PHE A 41 -9.93 -10.74 -7.82
C PHE A 41 -10.75 -11.78 -7.05
N THR A 42 -12.06 -11.65 -7.15
CA THR A 42 -12.95 -12.79 -6.88
C THR A 42 -12.80 -13.81 -8.01
N GLU A 43 -13.53 -14.93 -7.91
CA GLU A 43 -13.60 -16.05 -8.87
C GLU A 43 -13.28 -15.70 -10.35
N SER A 44 -13.74 -14.54 -10.84
CA SER A 44 -13.30 -13.98 -12.11
C SER A 44 -13.26 -12.44 -12.12
N PRO A 45 -12.56 -11.82 -13.11
CA PRO A 45 -12.60 -10.37 -13.31
C PRO A 45 -14.02 -9.82 -13.48
N LYS A 46 -14.91 -10.55 -14.18
CA LYS A 46 -16.30 -10.12 -14.43
C LYS A 46 -17.11 -10.09 -13.13
N VAL A 47 -16.99 -11.11 -12.29
CA VAL A 47 -17.67 -11.16 -10.97
C VAL A 47 -17.14 -10.05 -10.07
N THR A 48 -15.82 -9.81 -10.09
CA THR A 48 -15.20 -8.75 -9.30
C THR A 48 -15.72 -7.37 -9.70
N MET A 49 -15.78 -7.09 -11.00
CA MET A 49 -16.33 -5.82 -11.50
C MET A 49 -17.81 -5.65 -11.18
N ALA A 50 -18.61 -6.72 -11.23
CA ALA A 50 -20.02 -6.66 -10.84
C ALA A 50 -20.19 -6.32 -9.36
N LYS A 51 -19.36 -6.90 -8.47
CA LYS A 51 -19.36 -6.55 -7.04
C LYS A 51 -18.96 -5.10 -6.81
N LEU A 52 -17.93 -4.61 -7.50
CA LEU A 52 -17.51 -3.21 -7.41
C LEU A 52 -18.59 -2.24 -7.91
N GLN A 53 -19.32 -2.60 -8.97
CA GLN A 53 -20.45 -1.82 -9.47
C GLN A 53 -21.59 -1.76 -8.45
N ALA A 54 -21.95 -2.90 -7.84
CA ALA A 54 -22.96 -2.95 -6.79
C ALA A 54 -22.55 -2.10 -5.58
N LEU A 55 -21.26 -2.16 -5.20
CA LEU A 55 -20.72 -1.33 -4.13
C LEU A 55 -20.82 0.17 -4.47
N GLN A 56 -20.48 0.55 -5.70
CA GLN A 56 -20.64 1.93 -6.18
C GLN A 56 -22.11 2.37 -6.13
N ASP A 57 -23.05 1.53 -6.54
CA ASP A 57 -24.49 1.87 -6.56
C ASP A 57 -25.07 2.13 -5.16
N ASN A 58 -24.45 1.53 -4.12
CA ASN A 58 -24.82 1.72 -2.72
C ASN A 58 -24.27 3.03 -2.12
N ILE A 59 -23.40 3.76 -2.82
CA ILE A 59 -22.88 5.04 -2.32
C ILE A 59 -24.02 6.05 -2.17
N PRO A 60 -24.24 6.66 -0.98
CA PRO A 60 -25.34 7.60 -0.78
C PRO A 60 -25.29 8.82 -1.70
N THR A 61 -24.09 9.32 -1.97
CA THR A 61 -23.87 10.55 -2.73
C THR A 61 -23.86 10.31 -4.24
N GLU A 62 -24.83 10.90 -4.96
CA GLU A 62 -25.02 10.72 -6.41
C GLU A 62 -23.78 11.04 -7.25
N ALA A 63 -23.00 12.05 -6.86
CA ALA A 63 -21.81 12.47 -7.60
C ALA A 63 -20.73 11.37 -7.69
N PHE A 64 -20.66 10.47 -6.72
CA PHE A 64 -19.71 9.34 -6.70
C PHE A 64 -20.30 8.07 -7.34
N ARG A 65 -21.63 8.02 -7.50
CA ARG A 65 -22.35 6.97 -8.25
C ARG A 65 -22.33 7.19 -9.76
N ASP A 66 -22.04 8.40 -10.22
CA ASP A 66 -22.06 8.72 -11.65
C ASP A 66 -20.98 7.94 -12.42
N ARG A 67 -21.44 6.89 -13.11
CA ARG A 67 -20.61 6.01 -13.94
C ARG A 67 -20.07 6.67 -15.20
N LYS A 68 -20.60 7.83 -15.60
CA LYS A 68 -20.00 8.62 -16.69
C LYS A 68 -18.77 9.37 -16.23
N LYS A 69 -18.69 9.67 -14.92
CA LYS A 69 -17.60 10.43 -14.30
C LYS A 69 -16.54 9.53 -13.70
N TYR A 70 -16.93 8.43 -13.06
CA TYR A 70 -16.03 7.52 -12.37
C TYR A 70 -16.23 6.07 -12.81
N ASP A 71 -15.12 5.37 -13.06
CA ASP A 71 -15.14 3.91 -12.98
C ASP A 71 -15.43 3.47 -11.52
N PRO A 72 -15.99 2.26 -11.30
CA PRO A 72 -16.45 1.85 -9.97
C PRO A 72 -15.41 2.02 -8.87
N VAL A 73 -14.16 1.64 -9.13
CA VAL A 73 -13.07 1.76 -8.16
C VAL A 73 -12.81 3.23 -7.85
N SER A 74 -12.70 4.08 -8.87
CA SER A 74 -12.47 5.52 -8.69
C SER A 74 -13.60 6.20 -7.92
N GLY A 75 -14.87 5.80 -8.13
CA GLY A 75 -16.02 6.33 -7.42
C GLY A 75 -16.01 5.97 -5.93
N ILE A 76 -15.74 4.70 -5.62
CA ILE A 76 -15.58 4.20 -4.24
C ILE A 76 -14.43 4.92 -3.53
N CYS A 77 -13.26 5.03 -4.18
CA CYS A 77 -12.10 5.73 -3.62
C CYS A 77 -12.43 7.20 -3.33
N ALA A 78 -13.07 7.89 -4.28
CA ALA A 78 -13.41 9.30 -4.13
C ALA A 78 -14.39 9.53 -2.98
N TYR A 79 -15.38 8.65 -2.81
CA TYR A 79 -16.32 8.71 -1.69
C TYR A 79 -15.63 8.50 -0.35
N ILE A 80 -14.78 7.47 -0.22
CA ILE A 80 -14.04 7.20 1.01
C ILE A 80 -13.16 8.41 1.39
N VAL A 81 -12.48 9.02 0.42
CA VAL A 81 -11.66 10.23 0.66
C VAL A 81 -12.50 11.43 1.10
N ASP A 82 -13.72 11.56 0.57
CA ASP A 82 -14.65 12.63 0.95
C ASP A 82 -15.17 12.43 2.39
N GLU A 83 -15.57 11.20 2.74
CA GLU A 83 -16.11 10.83 4.06
C GLU A 83 -15.07 10.92 5.18
N ILE A 84 -13.83 10.49 4.94
CA ILE A 84 -12.75 10.63 5.94
C ILE A 84 -12.54 12.12 6.29
N GLY A 85 -12.71 13.01 5.31
CA GLY A 85 -12.53 14.44 5.47
C GLY A 85 -11.12 14.80 5.99
N GLY A 86 -10.95 16.04 6.44
CA GLY A 86 -9.71 16.50 7.07
C GLY A 86 -8.64 17.04 6.12
N ASP A 87 -7.59 17.62 6.72
CA ASP A 87 -6.47 18.29 6.05
C ASP A 87 -5.31 17.32 5.74
N TYR A 88 -5.65 16.07 5.46
CA TYR A 88 -4.66 15.07 5.05
C TYR A 88 -4.24 15.33 3.62
N ASP A 89 -2.96 15.09 3.33
CA ASP A 89 -2.47 15.20 1.98
C ASP A 89 -3.10 14.10 1.11
N ARG A 90 -4.08 14.52 0.29
CA ARG A 90 -4.84 13.67 -0.63
C ARG A 90 -3.94 12.85 -1.56
N ARG A 91 -2.67 13.23 -1.75
CA ARG A 91 -1.69 12.44 -2.54
C ARG A 91 -1.40 11.09 -1.92
N PHE A 92 -1.67 10.88 -0.63
CA PHE A 92 -1.54 9.58 0.04
C PHE A 92 -2.71 8.65 -0.22
N PHE A 93 -3.85 9.19 -0.63
CA PHE A 93 -5.05 8.43 -0.93
C PHE A 93 -5.17 8.11 -2.42
N GLY A 94 -5.65 6.91 -2.73
CA GLY A 94 -6.01 6.53 -4.10
C GLY A 94 -5.92 5.03 -4.32
N ARG A 95 -5.87 4.64 -5.59
CA ARG A 95 -5.58 3.26 -5.99
C ARG A 95 -4.14 3.14 -6.49
N THR A 96 -3.52 1.99 -6.24
CA THR A 96 -2.28 1.60 -6.91
C THR A 96 -2.29 0.11 -7.23
N ASN A 97 -1.42 -0.27 -8.17
CA ASN A 97 -1.14 -1.66 -8.50
C ASN A 97 0.12 -2.11 -7.74
N VAL A 98 0.23 -3.41 -7.51
CA VAL A 98 1.33 -4.01 -6.74
C VAL A 98 1.94 -5.16 -7.53
N ASP A 99 3.27 -5.29 -7.48
CA ASP A 99 4.06 -6.21 -8.34
C ASP A 99 3.73 -7.69 -8.08
N SER A 100 3.17 -7.98 -6.92
CA SER A 100 3.39 -9.27 -6.30
C SER A 100 2.26 -10.27 -6.44
N ASN A 101 1.05 -9.90 -6.87
CA ASN A 101 -0.07 -10.87 -6.90
C ASN A 101 -0.98 -10.76 -8.12
N ARG A 102 -1.05 -11.83 -8.91
CA ARG A 102 -2.07 -11.98 -9.98
C ARG A 102 -3.50 -11.96 -9.44
N ASP A 103 -3.69 -12.24 -8.15
CA ASP A 103 -4.99 -12.24 -7.50
C ASP A 103 -5.32 -10.89 -6.83
N ILE A 104 -4.45 -9.88 -6.84
CA ILE A 104 -4.82 -8.52 -6.39
C ILE A 104 -5.23 -7.71 -7.61
N LEU A 105 -6.45 -7.17 -7.59
CA LEU A 105 -6.93 -6.26 -8.62
C LEU A 105 -6.35 -4.85 -8.41
N PHE A 106 -6.40 -4.34 -7.18
CA PHE A 106 -5.79 -3.07 -6.78
C PHE A 106 -5.63 -2.98 -5.26
N VAL A 107 -4.79 -2.05 -4.81
CA VAL A 107 -4.74 -1.63 -3.40
C VAL A 107 -5.38 -0.24 -3.28
N LEU A 108 -6.40 -0.13 -2.43
CA LEU A 108 -6.86 1.17 -1.93
C LEU A 108 -5.84 1.67 -0.92
N ARG A 109 -4.92 2.54 -1.35
CA ARG A 109 -3.90 3.13 -0.50
C ARG A 109 -4.43 4.39 0.16
N PHE A 110 -4.06 4.58 1.42
CA PHE A 110 -4.29 5.82 2.17
C PHE A 110 -3.04 6.34 2.86
N TYR A 111 -1.91 5.63 2.72
CA TYR A 111 -0.60 6.10 3.11
C TYR A 111 0.48 5.49 2.21
N ALA A 112 1.58 6.23 2.04
CA ALA A 112 2.78 5.76 1.35
C ALA A 112 4.01 6.07 2.22
N SER A 113 5.00 5.19 2.22
CA SER A 113 6.16 5.35 3.08
C SER A 113 6.99 6.56 2.66
N VAL A 114 7.42 7.35 3.64
CA VAL A 114 8.38 8.45 3.44
C VAL A 114 9.81 7.89 3.39
N MET A 115 10.06 6.77 4.08
CA MET A 115 11.33 6.05 4.08
C MET A 115 11.12 4.62 3.58
N ALA A 116 11.93 4.21 2.62
CA ALA A 116 11.79 2.96 1.89
C ALA A 116 12.41 1.76 2.60
N ASP A 117 13.44 1.98 3.40
CA ASP A 117 14.13 0.94 4.19
C ASP A 117 13.41 0.61 5.50
N THR A 118 12.63 1.55 6.02
CA THR A 118 11.92 1.45 7.30
C THR A 118 10.53 2.10 7.19
N PRO A 119 9.54 1.42 6.57
CA PRO A 119 8.20 1.97 6.42
C PRO A 119 7.55 2.17 7.80
N ALA A 120 7.66 3.39 8.33
CA ALA A 120 7.04 3.79 9.59
C ALA A 120 5.63 4.32 9.31
N ARG A 121 4.64 3.65 9.92
CA ARG A 121 3.22 4.00 9.83
C ARG A 121 2.87 5.03 10.93
N PRO A 122 2.40 6.25 10.58
CA PRO A 122 1.88 7.20 11.56
C PRO A 122 0.64 6.65 12.28
N GLN A 123 0.38 7.12 13.50
CA GLN A 123 -0.76 6.65 14.31
C GLN A 123 -2.12 6.93 13.65
N TRP A 124 -2.27 8.09 13.00
CA TRP A 124 -3.53 8.46 12.33
C TRP A 124 -3.95 7.50 11.22
N VAL A 125 -3.01 6.71 10.68
CA VAL A 125 -3.28 5.73 9.63
C VAL A 125 -4.19 4.60 10.15
N ASP A 126 -4.12 4.27 11.45
CA ASP A 126 -5.00 3.27 12.06
C ASP A 126 -6.46 3.77 12.15
N ASP A 127 -6.65 5.06 12.45
CA ASP A 127 -7.99 5.67 12.49
C ASP A 127 -8.61 5.70 11.08
N VAL A 128 -7.83 6.09 10.08
CA VAL A 128 -8.24 6.08 8.67
C VAL A 128 -8.59 4.66 8.20
N ALA A 129 -7.80 3.67 8.60
CA ALA A 129 -8.06 2.27 8.30
C ALA A 129 -9.39 1.78 8.92
N GLY A 130 -9.66 2.19 10.17
CA GLY A 130 -10.92 1.88 10.85
C GLY A 130 -12.12 2.46 10.12
N ILE A 131 -12.11 3.76 9.85
CA ILE A 131 -13.18 4.48 9.14
C ILE A 131 -13.41 3.87 7.74
N THR A 132 -12.33 3.62 7.00
CA THR A 132 -12.43 2.99 5.67
C THR A 132 -13.08 1.61 5.75
N SER A 133 -12.78 0.83 6.79
CA SER A 133 -13.38 -0.50 6.96
C SER A 133 -14.87 -0.40 7.23
N GLU A 134 -15.29 0.53 8.09
CA GLU A 134 -16.70 0.80 8.40
C GLU A 134 -17.46 1.20 7.12
N ILE A 135 -16.93 2.14 6.35
CA ILE A 135 -17.53 2.56 5.06
C ILE A 135 -17.68 1.37 4.11
N LEU A 136 -16.65 0.53 3.97
CA LEU A 136 -16.73 -0.63 3.07
C LEU A 136 -17.80 -1.63 3.51
N VAL A 137 -17.95 -1.87 4.81
CA VAL A 137 -19.03 -2.71 5.35
C VAL A 137 -20.40 -2.08 5.07
N GLU A 138 -20.56 -0.79 5.32
CA GLU A 138 -21.82 -0.05 5.09
C GLU A 138 -22.24 -0.07 3.62
N LEU A 139 -21.29 0.03 2.70
CA LEU A 139 -21.54 -0.08 1.26
C LEU A 139 -21.86 -1.52 0.82
N GLY A 140 -21.69 -2.52 1.70
CA GLY A 140 -22.05 -3.91 1.46
C GLY A 140 -20.89 -4.84 1.11
N TRP A 141 -19.65 -4.49 1.48
CA TRP A 141 -18.50 -5.38 1.32
C TRP A 141 -18.36 -6.28 2.57
N GLU A 142 -18.79 -7.54 2.47
CA GLU A 142 -18.90 -8.45 3.62
C GLU A 142 -17.53 -8.91 4.18
N ASP A 143 -16.55 -9.13 3.31
CA ASP A 143 -15.20 -9.61 3.66
C ASP A 143 -14.16 -8.49 3.47
N VAL A 144 -14.25 -7.43 4.29
CA VAL A 144 -13.29 -6.33 4.21
C VAL A 144 -11.89 -6.87 4.55
N PRO A 145 -10.90 -6.72 3.64
CA PRO A 145 -9.55 -7.21 3.90
C PRO A 145 -8.92 -6.44 5.07
N LYS A 146 -7.94 -7.04 5.75
CA LYS A 146 -7.16 -6.29 6.73
C LYS A 146 -6.19 -5.35 6.00
N PRO A 147 -6.00 -4.11 6.48
CA PRO A 147 -5.05 -3.21 5.87
C PRO A 147 -3.62 -3.60 6.26
N MET A 148 -2.72 -3.56 5.28
CA MET A 148 -1.31 -3.93 5.45
C MET A 148 -0.42 -3.17 4.47
N TRP A 149 0.89 -3.35 4.61
CA TRP A 149 1.88 -2.81 3.68
C TRP A 149 1.99 -3.66 2.41
N TYR A 150 2.09 -2.98 1.27
CA TYR A 150 2.38 -3.57 -0.04
C TYR A 150 3.52 -2.82 -0.72
N LEU A 151 4.24 -3.52 -1.60
CA LEU A 151 5.22 -2.92 -2.48
C LEU A 151 4.54 -2.47 -3.78
N GLU A 152 4.70 -1.21 -4.16
CA GLU A 152 4.11 -0.71 -5.41
C GLU A 152 4.76 -1.36 -6.64
N GLU A 153 3.95 -1.70 -7.67
CA GLU A 153 4.39 -2.35 -8.91
C GLU A 153 5.52 -1.61 -9.64
N SER A 154 5.56 -0.28 -9.50
CA SER A 154 6.61 0.56 -10.10
C SER A 154 8.01 0.28 -9.54
N THR A 155 8.09 -0.55 -8.50
CA THR A 155 9.29 -0.87 -7.73
C THR A 155 9.93 -2.17 -8.23
N LEU A 156 10.73 -2.06 -9.29
CA LEU A 156 11.42 -3.20 -9.92
C LEU A 156 12.15 -4.09 -8.89
N ALA A 157 11.69 -5.34 -8.77
CA ALA A 157 12.42 -6.53 -8.30
C ALA A 157 12.34 -6.93 -6.81
N ALA A 158 11.17 -6.96 -6.18
CA ALA A 158 10.98 -7.77 -4.97
C ALA A 158 9.62 -8.48 -4.91
N GLU A 159 9.69 -9.81 -4.88
CA GLU A 159 8.58 -10.72 -4.57
C GLU A 159 7.90 -10.26 -3.26
N SER A 160 6.60 -9.91 -3.22
CA SER A 160 6.05 -9.33 -1.96
C SER A 160 4.55 -9.51 -1.66
N TYR A 161 4.23 -10.56 -0.91
CA TYR A 161 3.01 -10.65 -0.08
C TYR A 161 3.29 -10.49 1.41
N THR A 162 4.54 -10.20 1.74
CA THR A 162 5.04 -10.13 3.12
C THR A 162 4.39 -8.95 3.84
N ASP A 163 3.93 -9.19 5.07
CA ASP A 163 3.51 -8.11 5.95
C ASP A 163 4.74 -7.36 6.48
N TYR A 164 4.87 -6.07 6.14
CA TYR A 164 5.98 -5.20 6.55
C TYR A 164 5.64 -4.30 7.76
N ASN A 165 4.57 -4.59 8.50
CA ASN A 165 4.18 -3.80 9.67
C ASN A 165 5.28 -3.79 10.75
N TRP A 166 5.98 -2.67 10.89
CA TRP A 166 6.83 -2.37 12.04
C TRP A 166 6.16 -1.33 12.94
N ILE A 167 5.94 -1.69 14.21
CA ILE A 167 5.38 -0.79 15.23
C ILE A 167 6.50 -0.47 16.22
N PRO A 168 6.99 0.78 16.30
CA PRO A 168 7.95 1.15 17.33
C PRO A 168 7.32 0.90 18.71
N HIS A 169 7.92 0.01 19.49
CA HIS A 169 7.48 -0.24 20.86
C HIS A 169 7.48 1.07 21.65
N ARG A 170 6.38 1.38 22.35
CA ARG A 170 6.40 2.40 23.40
C ARG A 170 7.45 1.97 24.43
N VAL A 171 8.53 2.73 24.54
CA VAL A 171 9.40 2.68 25.71
C VAL A 171 8.50 3.04 26.90
N LYS A 172 8.22 2.06 27.75
CA LYS A 172 7.50 2.27 29.01
C LYS A 172 8.38 3.00 30.01
#